data_AF-A0A7K4WV43-F1
#
_entry.id   AF-A0A7K4WV43-F1
#
_cell.length_a   1.000
_cell.length_b   1.000
_cell.length_c   1.000
_cell.angle_alpha   90.00
_cell.angle_beta   90.00
_cell.angle_gamma   90.00
#
_symmetry.space_group_name_H-M   'P 1'
#
loop_
_entity.id
_entity.type
_entity.pdbx_description
1 polymer ?
#
loop_
_entity_poly.entity_id
_entity_poly.type
_entity_poly.pdbx_seq_one_letter_code
_entity_poly.pdbx_strand_id
1 'polypeptide(L)'
;VGGKMDENRFVAVTSSNAAKIHNLYPRKGRIIPGADADVVVWDPEATKTISASTQVQGGDINLYENMRCHGVPLVTISRGRVVYENGVFMCAEGTGKFCPLRSFPDVAYKKLVQREKTLKLRGVDRTPYLGDVAVVVHAGKKETGTPLADTPTRPATRHG
;
A
#
# COMPACT_ATOMS: atom_id res chain seq x y z
N VAL A 1 16.36 23.33 5.64
CA VAL A 1 15.88 22.01 5.14
C VAL A 1 16.68 20.91 5.83
N GLY A 2 16.05 19.85 6.33
CA GLY A 2 16.74 18.81 7.12
C GLY A 2 17.79 17.97 6.36
N GLY A 3 17.94 18.18 5.05
CA GLY A 3 19.00 17.58 4.22
C GLY A 3 18.91 16.07 4.01
N LYS A 4 17.87 15.40 4.54
CA LYS A 4 17.73 13.94 4.53
C LYS A 4 17.25 13.37 3.19
N MET A 5 16.54 14.17 2.40
CA MET A 5 16.03 13.79 1.08
C MET A 5 15.85 15.03 0.20
N ASP A 6 15.87 14.83 -1.11
CA ASP A 6 15.52 15.85 -2.11
C ASP A 6 13.99 15.95 -2.33
N GLU A 7 13.59 16.95 -3.13
CA GLU A 7 12.19 17.20 -3.48
C GLU A 7 11.54 16.08 -4.29
N ASN A 8 12.32 15.40 -5.15
CA ASN A 8 11.80 14.30 -5.95
C ASN A 8 11.46 13.09 -5.05
N ARG A 9 12.30 12.84 -4.04
CA ARG A 9 12.06 11.80 -3.05
C ARG A 9 10.89 12.17 -2.14
N PHE A 10 10.74 13.44 -1.78
CA PHE A 10 9.55 13.95 -1.09
C PHE A 10 8.27 13.62 -1.87
N VAL A 11 8.22 13.93 -3.18
CA VAL A 11 7.09 13.56 -4.05
C VAL A 11 6.86 12.05 -4.07
N ALA A 12 7.93 11.26 -4.15
CA ALA A 12 7.82 9.81 -4.19
C ALA A 12 7.17 9.24 -2.91
N VAL A 13 7.57 9.71 -1.73
CA VAL A 13 7.07 9.19 -0.44
C VAL A 13 5.72 9.75 -0.03
N THR A 14 5.31 10.90 -0.57
CA THR A 14 4.02 11.53 -0.27
C THR A 14 2.91 11.16 -1.26
N SER A 15 3.24 10.79 -2.50
CA SER A 15 2.22 10.52 -3.53
C SER A 15 2.57 9.37 -4.48
N SER A 16 3.71 9.43 -5.20
CA SER A 16 3.95 8.51 -6.32
C SER A 16 4.02 7.05 -5.89
N ASN A 17 4.62 6.75 -4.73
CA ASN A 17 4.72 5.37 -4.24
C ASN A 17 3.35 4.84 -3.80
N ALA A 18 2.54 5.65 -3.13
CA ALA A 18 1.17 5.28 -2.79
C ALA A 18 0.34 4.98 -4.06
N ALA A 19 0.44 5.83 -5.08
CA ALA A 19 -0.24 5.60 -6.36
C ALA A 19 0.22 4.30 -7.05
N LYS A 20 1.51 3.96 -7.00
CA LYS A 20 2.02 2.68 -7.56
C LYS A 20 1.50 1.48 -6.78
N ILE A 21 1.53 1.54 -5.45
CA ILE A 21 1.07 0.45 -4.56
C ILE A 21 -0.44 0.23 -4.72
N HIS A 22 -1.22 1.29 -4.82
CA HIS A 22 -2.68 1.24 -4.99
C HIS A 22 -3.14 1.16 -6.45
N ASN A 23 -2.23 0.89 -7.40
CA ASN A 23 -2.55 0.69 -8.82
C ASN A 23 -3.24 1.89 -9.51
N LEU A 24 -2.87 3.11 -9.13
CA LEU A 24 -3.36 4.37 -9.68
C LEU A 24 -2.28 5.16 -10.45
N TYR A 25 -1.05 4.67 -10.51
CA TYR A 25 0.03 5.35 -11.23
C TYR A 25 -0.03 5.01 -12.74
N PRO A 26 0.15 5.98 -13.67
CA PRO A 26 0.49 7.38 -13.44
C PRO A 26 -0.73 8.32 -13.38
N ARG A 27 -1.96 7.80 -13.35
CA ARG A 27 -3.18 8.61 -13.25
C ARG A 27 -3.17 9.54 -12.02
N LYS A 28 -2.56 9.12 -10.91
CA LYS A 28 -2.25 9.98 -9.74
C LYS A 28 -0.76 9.92 -9.39
N GLY A 29 -0.30 10.94 -8.68
CA GLY A 29 1.07 11.00 -8.13
C GLY A 29 2.15 11.29 -9.17
N ARG A 30 1.79 11.89 -10.32
CA ARG A 30 2.71 12.38 -11.34
C ARG A 30 2.09 13.54 -12.14
N ILE A 31 2.87 14.57 -12.44
CA ILE A 31 2.49 15.64 -13.37
C ILE A 31 2.89 15.23 -14.79
N ILE A 32 1.93 14.76 -15.57
CA ILE A 32 2.06 14.46 -17.01
C ILE A 32 0.69 14.63 -17.71
N PRO A 33 0.66 14.84 -19.04
CA PRO A 33 -0.60 14.77 -19.79
C PRO A 33 -1.34 13.45 -19.54
N GLY A 34 -2.66 13.54 -19.34
CA GLY A 34 -3.54 12.39 -19.07
C GLY A 34 -3.65 11.96 -17.60
N ALA A 35 -2.87 12.53 -16.68
CA ALA A 35 -3.07 12.33 -15.25
C ALA A 35 -4.29 13.12 -14.72
N ASP A 36 -4.86 12.68 -13.60
CA ASP A 36 -5.86 13.45 -12.86
C ASP A 36 -5.22 14.77 -12.40
N ALA A 37 -5.92 15.89 -12.56
CA ALA A 37 -5.48 17.20 -12.11
C ALA A 37 -5.65 17.37 -10.59
N ASP A 38 -4.93 16.55 -9.83
CA ASP A 38 -4.74 16.68 -8.38
C ASP A 38 -3.32 17.23 -8.14
N VAL A 39 -3.21 18.54 -7.94
CA VAL A 39 -1.95 19.30 -8.00
C VAL A 39 -1.87 20.25 -6.80
N VAL A 40 -0.67 20.44 -6.27
CA VAL A 40 -0.38 21.44 -5.24
C VAL A 40 0.67 22.40 -5.77
N VAL A 41 0.40 23.70 -5.70
CA VAL A 41 1.42 24.74 -5.86
C VAL A 41 2.05 24.94 -4.49
N TRP A 42 3.34 24.64 -4.40
CA TRP A 42 4.07 24.55 -3.13
C TRP A 42 5.14 25.62 -3.07
N ASP A 43 5.15 26.42 -2.00
CA ASP A 43 6.20 27.39 -1.72
C ASP A 43 7.19 26.80 -0.71
N PRO A 44 8.42 26.42 -1.14
CA PRO A 44 9.42 25.85 -0.25
C PRO A 44 10.11 26.87 0.66
N GLU A 45 10.00 28.17 0.36
CA GLU A 45 10.63 29.26 1.11
C GLU A 45 9.71 29.81 2.20
N ALA A 46 8.39 29.77 1.97
CA ALA A 46 7.39 30.11 2.97
C ALA A 46 7.51 29.25 4.24
N THR A 47 7.14 29.86 5.37
CA THR A 47 7.07 29.16 6.65
C THR A 47 5.72 29.31 7.32
N LYS A 48 5.26 28.24 7.97
CA LYS A 48 4.08 28.24 8.84
C LYS A 48 4.43 27.57 10.16
N THR A 49 4.00 28.16 11.26
CA THR A 49 4.02 27.51 12.58
C THR A 49 2.73 26.74 12.75
N ILE A 50 2.83 25.43 13.03
CA ILE A 50 1.67 24.58 13.28
C ILE A 50 1.09 24.94 14.65
N SER A 51 -0.22 25.12 14.72
CA SER A 51 -0.95 25.34 15.97
C SER A 51 -2.38 24.80 15.90
N ALA A 52 -2.85 24.22 17.01
CA ALA A 52 -4.23 23.80 17.22
C ALA A 52 -5.24 24.93 16.99
N SER A 53 -4.87 26.17 17.29
CA SER A 53 -5.73 27.35 17.08
C SER A 53 -6.00 27.67 15.61
N THR A 54 -5.17 27.17 14.69
CA THR A 54 -5.24 27.49 13.25
C THR A 54 -5.51 26.27 12.36
N GLN A 55 -5.62 25.07 12.97
CA GLN A 55 -5.84 23.84 12.23
C GLN A 55 -7.31 23.73 11.79
N VAL A 56 -7.55 23.08 10.66
CA VAL A 56 -8.90 22.75 10.19
C VAL A 56 -9.31 21.32 10.58
N GLN A 57 -8.36 20.50 11.01
CA GLN A 57 -8.65 19.15 11.51
C GLN A 57 -9.40 19.21 12.85
N GLY A 58 -10.20 18.19 13.15
CA GLY A 58 -10.87 18.08 14.44
C GLY A 58 -9.88 17.87 15.61
N GLY A 59 -10.39 18.05 16.82
CA GLY A 59 -9.60 17.96 18.06
C GLY A 59 -9.05 19.30 18.51
N ASP A 60 -8.76 19.39 19.81
CA ASP A 60 -8.30 20.56 20.54
C ASP A 60 -6.78 20.60 20.75
N ILE A 61 -6.10 19.47 20.52
CA ILE A 61 -4.64 19.33 20.64
C ILE A 61 -4.03 19.07 19.26
N ASN A 62 -2.89 19.72 18.97
CA ASN A 62 -2.03 19.38 17.83
C ASN A 62 -0.73 18.74 18.32
N LEU A 63 -0.38 17.56 17.80
CA LEU A 63 0.83 16.84 18.18
C LEU A 63 2.13 17.55 17.76
N TYR A 64 2.04 18.52 16.86
CA TYR A 64 3.14 19.30 16.32
C TYR A 64 3.05 20.78 16.70
N GLU A 65 2.40 21.10 17.83
CA GLU A 65 2.24 22.47 18.33
C GLU A 65 3.57 23.24 18.34
N ASN A 66 3.57 24.49 17.86
CA ASN A 66 4.72 25.38 17.74
C ASN A 66 5.84 24.90 16.80
N MET A 67 5.64 23.82 16.04
CA MET A 67 6.61 23.39 15.03
C MET A 67 6.61 24.35 13.84
N ARG A 68 7.74 25.03 13.60
CA ARG A 68 7.95 25.85 12.41
C ARG A 68 8.31 24.95 11.22
N CYS A 69 7.46 24.93 10.20
CA CYS A 69 7.67 24.19 8.98
C CYS A 69 8.01 25.13 7.83
N HIS A 70 9.01 24.76 7.03
CA HIS A 70 9.24 25.32 5.70
C HIS A 70 8.49 24.48 4.68
N GLY A 71 7.97 25.11 3.62
CA GLY A 71 7.10 24.44 2.68
C GLY A 71 5.63 24.64 3.04
N VAL A 72 4.92 25.46 2.27
CA VAL A 72 3.50 25.75 2.49
C VAL A 72 2.74 25.53 1.17
N PRO A 73 1.57 24.85 1.21
CA PRO A 73 0.71 24.78 0.03
C PRO A 73 0.04 26.13 -0.18
N LEU A 74 0.36 26.79 -1.30
CA LEU A 74 -0.28 28.07 -1.69
C LEU A 74 -1.65 27.82 -2.34
N VAL A 75 -1.70 26.84 -3.24
CA VAL A 75 -2.89 26.45 -3.98
C VAL A 75 -3.01 24.94 -3.99
N THR A 76 -4.22 24.43 -3.73
CA THR A 76 -4.55 23.02 -3.94
C THR A 76 -5.62 22.90 -5.02
N ILE A 77 -5.33 22.10 -6.03
CA ILE A 77 -6.21 21.77 -7.14
C ILE A 77 -6.62 20.30 -6.96
N SER A 78 -7.91 20.03 -6.96
CA SER A 78 -8.43 18.66 -7.00
C SER A 78 -9.39 18.49 -8.17
N ARG A 79 -9.19 17.43 -8.96
CA ARG A 79 -9.99 17.12 -10.16
C ARG A 79 -10.11 18.32 -11.12
N GLY A 80 -9.04 19.11 -11.23
CA GLY A 80 -8.98 20.28 -12.12
C GLY A 80 -9.69 21.53 -11.59
N ARG A 81 -10.05 21.57 -10.30
CA ARG A 81 -10.67 22.75 -9.65
C ARG A 81 -9.80 23.22 -8.50
N VAL A 82 -9.62 24.53 -8.38
CA VAL A 82 -9.02 25.14 -7.18
C VAL A 82 -9.98 24.90 -6.02
N VAL A 83 -9.50 24.23 -4.98
CA VAL A 83 -10.28 23.93 -3.76
C VAL A 83 -9.72 24.63 -2.52
N TYR A 84 -8.49 25.14 -2.61
CA TYR A 84 -7.86 25.92 -1.57
C TYR A 84 -6.89 26.91 -2.20
N GLU A 85 -6.99 28.17 -1.81
CA GLU A 85 -6.10 29.25 -2.25
C GLU A 85 -6.09 30.37 -1.21
N ASN A 86 -4.92 30.97 -0.94
CA ASN A 86 -4.76 32.12 -0.04
C ASN A 86 -5.40 31.93 1.36
N GLY A 87 -5.34 30.71 1.90
CA GLY A 87 -5.92 30.41 3.21
C GLY A 87 -7.41 30.08 3.20
N VAL A 88 -8.09 30.19 2.06
CA VAL A 88 -9.53 29.98 1.93
C VAL A 88 -9.82 28.63 1.30
N PHE A 89 -10.67 27.83 1.94
CA PHE A 89 -11.16 26.57 1.41
C PHE A 89 -12.49 26.77 0.67
N MET A 90 -12.60 26.24 -0.55
CA MET A 90 -13.72 26.49 -1.47
C MET A 90 -14.10 25.20 -2.21
N CYS A 91 -14.73 24.26 -1.50
CA CYS A 91 -15.18 23.00 -2.10
C CYS A 91 -16.48 22.52 -1.46
N ALA A 92 -17.43 22.09 -2.28
CA ALA A 92 -18.69 21.52 -1.81
C ALA A 92 -18.50 20.06 -1.36
N GLU A 93 -19.25 19.66 -0.34
CA GLU A 93 -19.31 18.26 0.11
C GLU A 93 -19.75 17.33 -1.04
N GLY A 94 -19.22 16.10 -1.08
CA GLY A 94 -19.54 15.13 -2.13
C GLY A 94 -18.87 15.37 -3.49
N THR A 95 -18.04 16.40 -3.62
CA THR A 95 -17.25 16.66 -4.84
C THR A 95 -16.23 15.56 -5.10
N GLY A 96 -15.65 14.99 -4.03
CA GLY A 96 -14.76 13.83 -4.10
C GLY A 96 -15.45 12.61 -4.72
N LYS A 97 -14.66 11.74 -5.37
CA LYS A 97 -15.16 10.50 -5.99
C LYS A 97 -14.33 9.30 -5.54
N PHE A 98 -15.01 8.20 -5.27
CA PHE A 98 -14.37 6.91 -5.05
C PHE A 98 -13.53 6.51 -6.28
N CYS A 99 -12.35 5.96 -6.03
CA CYS A 99 -11.47 5.45 -7.08
C CYS A 99 -11.36 3.92 -6.91
N PRO A 100 -12.00 3.12 -7.77
CA PRO A 100 -11.83 1.67 -7.77
C PRO A 100 -10.36 1.29 -7.95
N LEU A 101 -9.86 0.40 -7.10
CA LEU A 101 -8.47 -0.06 -7.15
C LEU A 101 -8.44 -1.45 -7.79
N ARG A 102 -7.81 -1.56 -8.96
CA ARG A 102 -7.63 -2.86 -9.63
C ARG A 102 -6.65 -3.72 -8.83
N SER A 103 -6.98 -4.99 -8.64
CA SER A 103 -6.10 -5.98 -8.02
C SER A 103 -4.78 -6.17 -8.79
N PHE A 104 -3.82 -6.84 -8.15
CA PHE A 104 -2.51 -7.18 -8.72
C PHE A 104 -1.69 -5.98 -9.24
N PRO A 105 -1.39 -4.97 -8.39
CA PRO A 105 -0.51 -3.87 -8.77
C PRO A 105 0.88 -4.37 -9.20
N ASP A 106 1.33 -3.95 -10.38
CA ASP A 106 2.60 -4.39 -10.98
C ASP A 106 3.82 -4.19 -10.07
N VAL A 107 3.85 -3.07 -9.31
CA VAL A 107 4.97 -2.75 -8.41
C VAL A 107 5.23 -3.84 -7.36
N ALA A 108 4.18 -4.56 -6.96
CA ALA A 108 4.27 -5.67 -6.02
C ALA A 108 4.29 -7.02 -6.75
N TYR A 109 3.39 -7.23 -7.70
CA TYR A 109 3.11 -8.56 -8.24
C TYR A 109 4.02 -8.98 -9.38
N LYS A 110 4.61 -8.05 -10.14
CA LYS A 110 5.49 -8.39 -11.28
C LYS A 110 6.65 -9.29 -10.85
N LYS A 111 7.28 -8.97 -9.72
CA LYS A 111 8.36 -9.79 -9.14
C LYS A 111 7.86 -11.09 -8.50
N LEU A 112 6.65 -11.08 -7.95
CA LEU A 112 6.06 -12.27 -7.32
C LEU A 112 5.71 -13.34 -8.36
N VAL A 113 5.16 -12.95 -9.51
CA VAL A 113 4.89 -13.86 -10.63
C VAL A 113 6.17 -14.53 -11.10
N GLN A 114 7.27 -13.79 -11.21
CA GLN A 114 8.56 -14.38 -11.59
C GLN A 114 9.11 -15.30 -10.50
N ARG A 115 9.03 -14.88 -9.23
CA ARG A 115 9.45 -15.70 -8.08
C ARG A 115 8.70 -17.03 -8.04
N GLU A 116 7.40 -17.02 -8.26
CA GLU A 116 6.56 -18.23 -8.25
C GLU A 116 6.99 -19.24 -9.32
N LYS A 117 7.35 -18.75 -10.52
CA LYS A 117 7.88 -19.61 -11.60
C LYS A 117 9.19 -20.29 -11.21
N THR A 118 10.04 -19.59 -10.45
CA THR A 118 11.37 -20.08 -10.04
C THR A 118 11.31 -20.99 -8.82
N LEU A 119 10.36 -20.80 -7.90
CA LEU A 119 10.24 -21.57 -6.66
C LEU A 119 9.56 -22.94 -6.83
N LYS A 120 9.48 -23.47 -8.05
CA LYS A 120 8.93 -24.82 -8.29
C LYS A 120 9.83 -25.87 -7.63
N LEU A 121 9.41 -26.33 -6.46
CA LEU A 121 10.05 -27.44 -5.76
C LEU A 121 9.97 -28.70 -6.62
N ARG A 122 11.10 -29.40 -6.76
CA ARG A 122 11.18 -30.69 -7.44
C ARG A 122 11.56 -31.74 -6.42
N GLY A 123 10.83 -32.85 -6.41
CA GLY A 123 11.25 -34.04 -5.68
C GLY A 123 12.60 -34.53 -6.22
N VAL A 124 13.41 -35.13 -5.36
CA VAL A 124 14.60 -35.84 -5.80
C VAL A 124 14.13 -37.16 -6.40
N ASP A 125 14.43 -37.37 -7.68
CA ASP A 125 14.10 -38.61 -8.37
C ASP A 125 14.90 -39.78 -7.76
N ARG A 126 14.18 -40.84 -7.38
CA ARG A 126 14.72 -42.05 -6.75
C ARG A 126 13.91 -43.23 -7.22
N THR A 127 14.58 -44.36 -7.46
CA THR A 127 13.88 -45.64 -7.58
C THR A 127 13.15 -45.94 -6.28
N PRO A 128 11.93 -46.53 -6.33
CA PRO A 128 11.25 -46.99 -5.13
C PRO A 128 12.15 -47.89 -4.29
N TYR A 129 12.12 -47.72 -2.97
CA TYR A 129 12.85 -48.60 -2.07
C TYR A 129 12.23 -49.99 -2.11
N LEU A 130 13.02 -51.00 -2.45
CA LEU A 130 12.61 -52.41 -2.52
C LEU A 130 13.22 -53.27 -1.41
N GLY A 131 14.03 -52.68 -0.52
CA GLY A 131 14.62 -53.43 0.59
C GLY A 131 13.61 -53.71 1.70
N ASP A 132 14.03 -54.51 2.67
CA ASP A 132 13.19 -54.83 3.81
C ASP A 132 12.94 -53.59 4.69
N VAL A 133 11.70 -53.45 5.17
CA VAL A 133 11.33 -52.42 6.15
C VAL A 133 11.13 -53.10 7.50
N ALA A 134 11.94 -52.75 8.50
CA ALA A 134 11.78 -53.28 9.84
C ALA A 134 10.43 -52.84 10.44
N VAL A 135 9.67 -53.80 10.97
CA VAL A 135 8.41 -53.51 11.68
C VAL A 135 8.76 -52.95 13.05
N VAL A 136 8.67 -51.63 13.22
CA VAL A 136 8.85 -50.97 14.52
C VAL A 136 7.52 -50.99 15.27
N VAL A 137 7.35 -51.97 16.16
CA VAL A 137 6.21 -52.03 17.06
C VAL A 137 6.35 -50.92 18.10
N HIS A 138 5.58 -49.84 17.98
CA HIS A 138 5.46 -48.86 19.06
C HIS A 138 4.73 -49.54 20.23
N ALA A 139 5.44 -49.80 21.32
CA ALA A 139 4.86 -50.18 22.60
C ALA A 139 4.21 -48.95 23.25
N GLY A 140 3.20 -48.38 22.59
CA GLY A 140 2.37 -47.30 23.08
C GLY A 140 0.92 -47.68 22.87
N LYS A 141 0.21 -47.86 23.98
CA LYS A 141 -1.21 -48.27 24.10
C LYS A 141 -2.08 -47.93 22.87
N LYS A 142 -2.76 -48.95 22.35
CA LYS A 142 -3.99 -48.78 21.54
C LYS A 142 -5.02 -48.01 22.39
N GLU A 143 -5.19 -46.72 22.13
CA GLU A 143 -6.49 -46.09 22.30
C GLU A 143 -7.18 -46.11 20.93
N THR A 144 -8.18 -46.97 20.81
CA THR A 144 -9.08 -47.03 19.66
C THR A 144 -9.99 -45.80 19.69
N GLY A 145 -9.62 -44.76 18.96
CA GLY A 145 -10.53 -43.69 18.55
C GLY A 145 -11.14 -44.04 17.19
N THR A 146 -12.46 -44.09 17.13
CA THR A 146 -13.32 -44.28 15.94
C THR A 146 -12.87 -43.41 14.76
N PRO A 147 -12.96 -43.87 13.49
CA PRO A 147 -12.64 -43.02 12.35
C PRO A 147 -13.69 -41.92 12.23
N LEU A 148 -13.35 -40.71 12.67
CA LEU A 148 -14.08 -39.53 12.23
C LEU A 148 -13.70 -39.27 10.77
N ALA A 149 -14.70 -39.45 9.91
CA ALA A 149 -14.73 -38.78 8.61
C ALA A 149 -14.45 -37.28 8.80
N ASP A 150 -13.99 -36.64 7.73
CA ASP A 150 -13.74 -35.21 7.58
C ASP A 150 -12.30 -34.72 7.84
N THR A 151 -11.51 -34.74 6.77
CA THR A 151 -10.58 -33.62 6.54
C THR A 151 -10.97 -32.97 5.21
N PRO A 152 -11.45 -31.72 5.20
CA PRO A 152 -11.92 -31.08 3.98
C PRO A 152 -10.73 -30.78 3.05
N THR A 153 -10.87 -31.14 1.78
CA THR A 153 -10.01 -30.67 0.70
C THR A 153 -10.11 -29.15 0.61
N ARG A 154 -9.01 -28.46 0.91
CA ARG A 154 -8.89 -27.01 0.77
C ARG A 154 -9.10 -26.63 -0.71
N PRO A 155 -10.12 -25.83 -1.08
CA PRO A 155 -10.31 -25.44 -2.47
C PRO A 155 -9.16 -24.55 -2.93
N ALA A 156 -8.63 -24.86 -4.12
CA ALA A 156 -7.74 -23.96 -4.84
C ALA A 156 -8.50 -22.70 -5.23
N THR A 157 -8.10 -21.55 -4.71
CA THR A 157 -8.60 -20.24 -5.15
C THR A 157 -8.19 -20.01 -6.60
N ARG A 158 -9.15 -20.08 -7.53
CA ARG A 158 -8.98 -19.54 -8.89
C ARG A 158 -8.98 -18.01 -8.79
N HIS A 159 -7.88 -17.38 -9.18
CA HIS A 159 -7.87 -15.95 -9.45
C HIS A 159 -8.45 -15.70 -10.84
N GLY A 160 -9.48 -14.86 -10.90
CA GLY A 160 -9.82 -14.05 -12.07
C GLY A 160 -9.06 -12.73 -12.05
#